data_AF-A0A7C4S5X7-F1
#
_entry.id   AF-A0A7C4S5X7-F1
#
_cell.length_a   1.000
_cell.length_b   1.000
_cell.length_c   1.000
_cell.angle_alpha   90.00
_cell.angle_beta   90.00
_cell.angle_gamma   90.00
#
_symmetry.space_group_name_H-M   'P 1'
#
loop_
_entity.id
_entity.type
_entity.pdbx_description
1 polymer ?
#
loop_
_entity_poly.entity_id
_entity_poly.type
_entity_poly.pdbx_seq_one_letter_code
_entity_poly.pdbx_strand_id
1 'polypeptide(L)'
;MRERTLKELFQVLLGVEKGKCEYYPCHFEGQNCDFCYCPFYPCLIHETGGYLKGKVWSCQYCDFIHKKDVAEKVKYILGSYPRQVLIEGDWIFFNEIFQEIFFGEIKGRKVGKSYTVYELGNDEECCLVILENFEIKDVKRGKFKELTDEGGIIIPI
;
A
#
# COMPACT_ATOMS: atom_id res chain seq x y z
N MET A 1 -3.69 0.84 -12.27
CA MET A 1 -4.35 1.14 -10.96
C MET A 1 -3.92 2.49 -10.36
N ARG A 2 -2.62 2.83 -10.44
CA ARG A 2 -2.02 4.05 -9.88
C ARG A 2 -2.69 5.37 -10.28
N GLU A 3 -3.02 5.55 -11.56
CA GLU A 3 -3.68 6.78 -12.03
C GLU A 3 -5.00 7.03 -11.30
N ARG A 4 -5.77 5.98 -11.05
CA ARG A 4 -7.06 6.05 -10.37
C ARG A 4 -6.90 6.45 -8.89
N THR A 5 -5.91 5.89 -8.20
CA THR A 5 -5.63 6.23 -6.80
C THR A 5 -5.19 7.69 -6.66
N LEU A 6 -4.35 8.18 -7.58
CA LEU A 6 -3.92 9.59 -7.61
C LEU A 6 -5.06 10.55 -7.94
N LYS A 7 -5.89 10.23 -8.93
CA LYS A 7 -7.05 11.04 -9.29
C LYS A 7 -7.99 11.20 -8.10
N GLU A 8 -8.29 10.11 -7.41
CA GLU A 8 -9.14 10.14 -6.23
C GLU A 8 -8.50 10.92 -5.08
N LEU A 9 -7.22 10.68 -4.80
CA LEU A 9 -6.46 11.45 -3.80
C LEU A 9 -6.60 12.96 -4.06
N PHE A 10 -6.39 13.43 -5.29
CA PHE A 10 -6.48 14.86 -5.58
C PHE A 10 -7.91 15.41 -5.49
N GLN A 11 -8.93 14.62 -5.84
CA GLN A 11 -10.33 15.03 -5.63
C GLN A 11 -10.63 15.23 -4.14
N VAL A 12 -10.19 14.28 -3.31
CA VAL A 12 -10.34 14.35 -1.86
C VAL A 12 -9.63 15.56 -1.28
N LEU A 13 -8.38 15.81 -1.68
CA LEU A 13 -7.60 16.96 -1.21
C LEU A 13 -8.18 18.32 -1.67
N LEU A 14 -8.96 18.33 -2.75
CA LEU A 14 -9.69 19.50 -3.23
C LEU A 14 -11.05 19.70 -2.53
N GLY A 15 -11.44 18.80 -1.63
CA GLY A 15 -12.73 18.84 -0.95
C GLY A 15 -13.91 18.50 -1.86
N VAL A 16 -13.69 17.76 -2.94
CA VAL A 16 -14.77 17.30 -3.81
C VAL A 16 -15.59 16.24 -3.07
N GLU A 17 -16.84 16.54 -2.77
CA GLU A 17 -17.74 15.59 -2.12
C GLU A 17 -17.98 14.37 -3.01
N LYS A 18 -17.88 13.19 -2.40
CA LYS A 18 -18.30 11.94 -3.04
C LYS A 18 -19.81 11.82 -2.97
N GLY A 19 -20.43 11.54 -4.11
CA GLY A 19 -21.85 11.20 -4.19
C GLY A 19 -22.18 9.86 -3.51
N LYS A 20 -23.44 9.43 -3.63
CA LYS A 20 -23.88 8.12 -3.11
C LYS A 20 -23.02 7.00 -3.71
N CYS A 21 -22.43 6.19 -2.84
CA CYS A 21 -21.58 5.06 -3.21
C CYS A 21 -22.42 3.78 -3.29
N GLU A 22 -22.48 3.14 -4.46
CA GLU A 22 -23.20 1.87 -4.67
C GLU A 22 -22.57 0.71 -3.90
N TYR A 23 -21.31 0.85 -3.49
CA TYR A 23 -20.56 -0.15 -2.75
C TYR A 23 -20.61 0.07 -1.24
N TYR A 24 -21.45 0.98 -0.73
CA TYR A 24 -21.52 1.26 0.72
C TYR A 24 -22.45 0.28 1.46
N PRO A 25 -22.01 -0.29 2.61
CA PRO A 25 -20.63 -0.35 3.09
C PRO A 25 -19.83 -1.41 2.30
N CYS A 26 -18.54 -1.15 2.04
CA CYS A 26 -17.66 -2.15 1.41
C CYS A 26 -16.93 -3.02 2.42
N HIS A 27 -16.76 -2.56 3.66
CA HIS A 27 -16.12 -3.29 4.76
C HIS A 27 -16.96 -3.30 6.04
N PHE A 28 -17.47 -2.14 6.48
CA PHE A 28 -18.24 -2.03 7.73
C PHE A 28 -19.18 -0.82 7.75
N GLU A 29 -20.23 -0.87 8.57
CA GLU A 29 -21.19 0.23 8.71
C GLU A 29 -20.53 1.48 9.33
N GLY A 30 -20.77 2.65 8.74
CA GLY A 30 -20.19 3.92 9.21
C GLY A 30 -18.76 4.17 8.72
N GLN A 31 -18.26 3.35 7.79
CA GLN A 31 -16.93 3.54 7.19
C GLN A 31 -16.78 4.89 6.48
N ASN A 32 -15.56 5.44 6.52
CA ASN A 32 -15.16 6.55 5.69
C ASN A 32 -14.86 6.04 4.26
N CYS A 33 -15.43 6.70 3.25
CA CYS A 33 -15.27 6.35 1.83
C CYS A 33 -14.44 7.37 1.05
N ASP A 34 -13.69 8.26 1.70
CA ASP A 34 -12.87 9.28 1.03
C ASP A 34 -11.83 8.61 0.12
N PHE A 35 -11.26 7.48 0.55
CA PHE A 35 -10.30 6.68 -0.22
C PHE A 35 -10.83 5.28 -0.55
N CYS A 36 -11.88 5.20 -1.37
CA CYS A 36 -12.33 3.94 -1.99
C CYS A 36 -11.21 3.26 -2.78
N TYR A 37 -10.35 4.05 -3.45
CA TYR A 37 -9.07 3.59 -3.98
C TYR A 37 -7.95 4.03 -3.05
N CYS A 38 -7.45 3.08 -2.26
CA CYS A 38 -6.37 3.34 -1.31
C CYS A 38 -5.13 3.93 -2.02
N PRO A 39 -4.62 5.09 -1.59
CA PRO A 39 -3.45 5.72 -2.20
C PRO A 39 -2.16 4.90 -2.03
N PHE A 40 -2.16 3.97 -1.07
CA PHE A 40 -1.03 3.10 -0.73
C PHE A 40 -1.13 1.72 -1.39
N TYR A 41 -2.12 1.47 -2.26
CA TYR A 41 -2.24 0.18 -2.92
C TYR A 41 -1.13 -0.06 -3.96
N PRO A 42 -0.53 -1.27 -4.02
CA PRO A 42 -0.61 -2.34 -3.02
C PRO A 42 0.33 -2.03 -1.85
N CYS A 43 -0.13 -2.10 -0.60
CA CYS A 43 0.75 -1.79 0.54
C CYS A 43 1.71 -2.93 0.88
N LEU A 44 1.37 -4.17 0.49
CA LEU A 44 2.14 -5.39 0.75
C LEU A 44 2.42 -5.62 2.26
N ILE A 45 1.53 -5.13 3.13
CA ILE A 45 1.59 -5.22 4.59
C ILE A 45 0.46 -6.10 5.11
N HIS A 46 0.77 -7.30 5.60
CA HIS A 46 -0.19 -8.32 6.00
C HIS A 46 -0.96 -7.95 7.26
N GLU A 47 -0.37 -7.17 8.15
CA GLU A 47 -0.96 -6.67 9.39
C GLU A 47 -2.19 -5.79 9.13
N THR A 48 -2.35 -5.28 7.91
CA THR A 48 -3.56 -4.58 7.48
C THR A 48 -4.74 -5.51 7.21
N GLY A 49 -4.54 -6.84 7.23
CA GLY A 49 -5.48 -7.84 6.71
C GLY A 49 -5.33 -8.08 5.19
N GLY A 50 -4.37 -7.41 4.55
CA GLY A 50 -4.04 -7.62 3.14
C GLY A 50 -3.28 -8.92 2.88
N TYR A 51 -3.43 -9.50 1.70
CA TYR A 51 -2.70 -10.72 1.32
C TYR A 51 -2.60 -10.90 -0.20
N LEU A 52 -1.65 -11.70 -0.67
CA LEU A 52 -1.55 -12.05 -2.09
C LEU A 52 -2.61 -13.08 -2.49
N LYS A 53 -3.35 -12.77 -3.56
CA LYS A 53 -4.27 -13.68 -4.26
C LYS A 53 -3.84 -13.79 -5.72
N GLY A 54 -2.92 -14.71 -6.00
CA GLY A 54 -2.25 -14.77 -7.31
C GLY A 54 -1.39 -13.52 -7.54
N LYS A 55 -1.60 -12.80 -8.65
CA LYS A 55 -0.91 -11.55 -8.98
C LYS A 55 -1.71 -10.30 -8.55
N VAL A 56 -2.50 -10.41 -7.48
CA VAL A 56 -3.32 -9.32 -6.94
C VAL A 56 -3.09 -9.23 -5.44
N TRP A 57 -2.94 -8.00 -4.92
CA TRP A 57 -2.99 -7.76 -3.49
C TRP A 57 -4.45 -7.59 -3.07
N SER A 58 -4.97 -8.53 -2.29
CA SER A 58 -6.34 -8.47 -1.79
C SER A 58 -6.39 -7.60 -0.53
N CYS A 59 -7.27 -6.60 -0.52
CA CYS A 59 -7.56 -5.76 0.65
C CYS A 59 -8.94 -6.07 1.27
N GLN A 60 -9.53 -7.24 0.98
CA GLN A 60 -10.91 -7.54 1.39
C GLN A 60 -11.14 -7.55 2.91
N TYR A 61 -10.07 -7.72 3.70
CA TYR A 61 -10.11 -7.68 5.16
C TYR A 61 -9.43 -6.44 5.76
N CYS A 62 -9.08 -5.45 4.93
CA CYS A 62 -8.43 -4.23 5.37
C CYS A 62 -9.46 -3.14 5.65
N ASP A 63 -9.59 -2.76 6.92
CA ASP A 63 -10.46 -1.66 7.37
C ASP A 63 -9.71 -0.33 7.51
N PHE A 64 -8.37 -0.34 7.37
CA PHE A 64 -7.51 0.73 7.86
C PHE A 64 -7.82 2.09 7.23
N ILE A 65 -7.84 2.16 5.90
CA ILE A 65 -8.10 3.42 5.19
C ILE A 65 -9.55 3.91 5.33
N HIS A 66 -10.44 3.04 5.80
CA HIS A 66 -11.85 3.32 6.02
C HIS A 66 -12.15 3.84 7.43
N LYS A 67 -11.16 3.89 8.32
CA LYS A 67 -11.28 4.55 9.62
C LYS A 67 -11.20 6.07 9.44
N LYS A 68 -12.11 6.81 10.07
CA LYS A 68 -12.25 8.26 9.87
C LYS A 68 -10.98 9.01 10.26
N ASP A 69 -10.44 8.72 11.44
CA ASP A 69 -9.19 9.31 11.94
C ASP A 69 -7.99 9.02 11.03
N VAL A 70 -7.91 7.79 10.51
CA VAL A 70 -6.88 7.41 9.52
C VAL A 70 -7.05 8.21 8.22
N ALA A 71 -8.27 8.29 7.67
CA ALA A 71 -8.52 9.05 6.45
C ALA A 71 -8.15 10.54 6.61
N GLU A 72 -8.49 11.17 7.75
CA GLU A 72 -8.06 12.54 8.04
C GLU A 72 -6.52 12.67 8.12
N LYS A 73 -5.84 11.73 8.80
CA LYS A 73 -4.38 11.72 8.90
C LYS A 73 -3.72 11.58 7.53
N VAL A 74 -4.26 10.72 6.66
CA VAL A 74 -3.79 10.53 5.28
C VAL A 74 -3.99 11.81 4.45
N LYS A 75 -5.15 12.46 4.57
CA LYS A 75 -5.41 13.76 3.91
C LYS A 75 -4.41 14.82 4.33
N TYR A 76 -4.15 14.92 5.64
CA TYR A 76 -3.20 15.89 6.19
C TYR A 76 -1.78 15.64 5.67
N ILE A 77 -1.28 14.40 5.78
CA ILE A 77 0.10 14.07 5.40
C ILE A 77 0.28 14.20 3.89
N LEU A 78 -0.54 13.52 3.08
CA LEU A 78 -0.40 13.58 1.63
C LEU A 78 -0.69 14.99 1.10
N GLY A 79 -1.60 15.74 1.72
CA GLY A 79 -1.91 17.13 1.38
C GLY A 79 -0.75 18.10 1.61
N SER A 80 0.22 17.76 2.47
CA SER A 80 1.41 18.58 2.70
C SER A 80 2.45 18.49 1.59
N TYR A 81 2.39 17.45 0.73
CA TYR A 81 3.31 17.29 -0.38
C TYR A 81 2.84 18.08 -1.61
N PRO A 82 3.77 18.69 -2.38
CA PRO A 82 3.43 19.21 -3.70
C PRO A 82 2.86 18.11 -4.60
N ARG A 83 1.85 18.43 -5.42
CA ARG A 83 1.22 17.45 -6.34
C ARG A 83 2.24 16.75 -7.24
N GLN A 84 3.26 17.47 -7.71
CA GLN A 84 4.30 16.89 -8.55
C GLN A 84 5.07 15.78 -7.83
N VAL A 85 5.39 15.97 -6.55
CA VAL A 85 6.06 14.94 -5.72
C VAL A 85 5.19 13.69 -5.60
N LEU A 86 3.87 13.87 -5.41
CA LEU A 86 2.95 12.73 -5.35
C LEU A 86 2.81 11.99 -6.68
N ILE A 87 2.91 12.70 -7.82
CA ILE A 87 2.84 12.12 -9.17
C ILE A 87 4.11 11.30 -9.46
N GLU A 88 5.28 11.85 -9.14
CA GLU A 88 6.59 11.24 -9.40
C GLU A 88 6.98 10.18 -8.37
N GLY A 89 6.36 10.20 -7.18
CA GLY A 89 6.67 9.29 -6.09
C GLY A 89 6.48 7.82 -6.46
N ASP A 90 7.51 7.03 -6.17
CA ASP A 90 7.52 5.59 -6.42
C ASP A 90 6.83 4.79 -5.30
N TRP A 91 6.84 3.47 -5.43
CA TRP A 91 6.18 2.60 -4.46
C TRP A 91 6.77 2.73 -3.05
N ILE A 92 8.10 2.85 -2.93
CA ILE A 92 8.77 2.93 -1.63
C ILE A 92 8.36 4.23 -0.92
N PHE A 93 8.33 5.35 -1.63
CA PHE A 93 7.88 6.64 -1.08
C PHE A 93 6.46 6.55 -0.46
N PHE A 94 5.50 5.97 -1.17
CA PHE A 94 4.14 5.80 -0.62
C PHE A 94 4.11 4.77 0.51
N ASN A 95 4.92 3.71 0.42
CA ASN A 95 4.97 2.66 1.42
C ASN A 95 5.58 3.16 2.75
N GLU A 96 6.60 3.99 2.71
CA GLU A 96 7.22 4.59 3.90
C GLU A 96 6.24 5.52 4.62
N ILE A 97 5.52 6.38 3.88
CA ILE A 97 4.43 7.18 4.46
C ILE A 97 3.38 6.29 5.11
N PHE A 98 2.99 5.20 4.44
CA PHE A 98 2.04 4.25 5.02
C PHE A 98 2.57 3.64 6.33
N GLN A 99 3.83 3.23 6.37
CA GLN A 99 4.47 2.66 7.55
C GLN A 99 4.49 3.65 8.72
N GLU A 100 4.84 4.92 8.49
CA GLU A 100 4.78 5.95 9.54
C GLU A 100 3.36 6.14 10.08
N ILE A 101 2.34 6.06 9.22
CA ILE A 101 0.94 6.20 9.66
C ILE A 101 0.49 4.96 10.43
N PHE A 102 0.82 3.76 9.94
CA PHE A 102 0.31 2.47 10.41
C PHE A 102 1.10 1.92 11.61
N PHE A 103 2.43 1.92 11.54
CA PHE A 103 3.33 1.43 12.59
C PHE A 103 3.84 2.53 13.52
N GLY A 104 3.82 3.79 13.09
CA GLY A 104 4.44 4.90 13.82
C GLY A 104 5.94 5.07 13.54
N GLU A 105 6.53 4.21 12.70
CA GLU A 105 7.94 4.22 12.31
C GLU A 105 8.10 3.58 10.92
N ILE A 106 9.20 3.90 10.24
CA ILE A 106 9.60 3.21 9.00
C ILE A 106 10.39 1.96 9.39
N LYS A 107 9.87 0.79 9.04
CA LYS A 107 10.49 -0.53 9.26
C LYS A 107 11.18 -1.08 8.02
N GLY A 108 10.84 -0.55 6.85
CA GLY A 108 11.30 -1.04 5.58
C GLY A 108 12.78 -0.76 5.33
N ARG A 109 13.43 -1.72 4.68
CA ARG A 109 14.86 -1.66 4.37
C ARG A 109 15.18 -2.33 3.04
N LYS A 110 16.23 -1.85 2.38
CA LYS A 110 16.82 -2.51 1.22
C LYS A 110 17.67 -3.70 1.68
N VAL A 111 17.54 -4.82 0.99
CA VAL A 111 18.29 -6.06 1.20
C VAL A 111 18.76 -6.56 -0.16
N GLY A 112 20.07 -6.45 -0.43
CA GLY A 112 20.61 -6.64 -1.78
C GLY A 112 20.00 -5.62 -2.75
N LYS A 113 19.33 -6.11 -3.79
CA LYS A 113 18.55 -5.30 -4.74
C LYS A 113 17.06 -5.22 -4.42
N SER A 114 16.60 -5.99 -3.43
CA SER A 114 15.20 -6.07 -3.03
C SER A 114 14.91 -5.17 -1.83
N TYR A 115 13.62 -5.02 -1.49
CA TYR A 115 13.14 -4.26 -0.33
C TYR A 115 12.21 -5.14 0.50
N THR A 116 12.20 -5.00 1.82
CA THR A 116 11.25 -5.69 2.70
C THR A 116 10.89 -4.80 3.89
N VAL A 117 9.66 -4.93 4.38
CA VAL A 117 9.18 -4.31 5.62
C VAL A 117 9.20 -5.28 6.81
N TYR A 118 9.61 -6.52 6.58
CA TYR A 118 9.58 -7.60 7.58
C TYR A 118 11.00 -7.99 8.01
N GLU A 119 11.13 -8.40 9.26
CA GLU A 119 12.33 -9.09 9.74
C GLU A 119 12.17 -10.58 9.44
N LEU A 120 12.96 -11.09 8.49
CA LEU A 120 12.83 -12.44 7.93
C LEU A 120 14.12 -13.24 8.14
N GLY A 121 14.00 -14.52 8.43
CA GLY A 121 15.15 -15.43 8.52
C GLY A 121 15.72 -15.79 7.15
N ASN A 122 17.03 -16.03 7.05
CA ASN A 122 17.69 -16.36 5.77
C ASN A 122 17.08 -17.55 5.02
N ASP A 123 16.63 -18.57 5.76
CA ASP A 123 16.03 -19.78 5.21
C ASP A 123 14.49 -19.78 5.27
N GLU A 124 13.88 -18.65 5.63
CA GLU A 124 12.43 -18.48 5.65
C GLU A 124 11.86 -18.45 4.23
N GLU A 125 10.76 -19.16 4.00
CA GLU A 125 10.06 -19.16 2.73
C GLU A 125 9.26 -17.87 2.57
N CYS A 126 9.45 -17.18 1.45
CA CYS A 126 8.89 -15.86 1.19
C CYS A 126 8.34 -15.75 -0.23
N CYS A 127 7.65 -14.64 -0.51
CA CYS A 127 7.31 -14.21 -1.86
C CYS A 127 8.11 -12.97 -2.24
N LEU A 128 8.73 -12.97 -3.43
CA LEU A 128 9.23 -11.77 -4.10
C LEU A 128 8.16 -11.24 -5.04
N VAL A 129 7.66 -10.05 -4.76
CA VAL A 129 6.66 -9.33 -5.55
C VAL A 129 7.37 -8.34 -6.47
N ILE A 130 7.21 -8.54 -7.78
CA ILE A 130 7.76 -7.64 -8.79
C ILE A 130 6.69 -6.63 -9.18
N LEU A 131 6.98 -5.36 -8.93
CA LEU A 131 6.09 -4.23 -9.23
C LEU A 131 6.59 -3.45 -10.45
N GLU A 132 5.64 -3.02 -11.27
CA GLU A 132 5.84 -2.01 -12.31
C GLU A 132 4.67 -1.02 -12.22
N ASN A 133 4.95 0.26 -12.00
CA ASN A 133 3.92 1.30 -11.84
C ASN A 133 2.81 0.93 -10.83
N PHE A 134 3.21 0.41 -9.67
CA PHE A 134 2.32 -0.06 -8.59
C PHE A 134 1.42 -1.25 -8.97
N GLU A 135 1.71 -1.95 -10.06
CA GLU A 135 1.00 -3.17 -10.46
C GLU A 135 1.90 -4.38 -10.27
N ILE A 136 1.35 -5.44 -9.68
CA ILE A 136 2.05 -6.70 -9.50
C ILE A 136 2.16 -7.39 -10.87
N LYS A 137 3.37 -7.44 -11.42
CA LYS A 137 3.66 -8.10 -12.70
C LYS A 137 4.01 -9.57 -12.51
N ASP A 138 4.71 -9.88 -11.43
CA ASP A 138 5.08 -11.25 -11.12
C ASP A 138 5.24 -11.48 -9.62
N VAL A 139 5.12 -12.75 -9.23
CA VAL A 139 5.37 -13.20 -7.86
C VAL A 139 6.19 -14.47 -7.93
N LYS A 140 7.39 -14.45 -7.34
CA LYS A 140 8.25 -15.63 -7.20
C LYS A 140 8.22 -16.11 -5.76
N ARG A 141 8.36 -17.42 -5.55
CA ARG A 141 8.53 -18.02 -4.22
C ARG A 141 9.94 -18.56 -4.08
N GLY A 142 10.48 -18.48 -2.87
CA GLY A 142 11.80 -19.01 -2.54
C GLY A 142 12.23 -18.56 -1.15
N LYS A 143 13.44 -18.96 -0.75
CA LYS A 143 13.98 -18.56 0.55
C LYS A 143 14.41 -17.11 0.53
N PHE A 144 14.29 -16.42 1.66
CA PHE A 144 14.65 -15.01 1.79
C PHE A 144 16.02 -14.69 1.16
N LYS A 145 17.06 -15.45 1.50
CA LYS A 145 18.44 -15.26 0.99
C LYS A 145 18.59 -15.41 -0.53
N GLU A 146 17.70 -16.16 -1.18
CA GLU A 146 17.73 -16.41 -2.62
C GLU A 146 17.06 -15.26 -3.39
N LEU A 147 16.20 -14.49 -2.71
CA LEU A 147 15.37 -13.45 -3.31
C LEU A 147 15.95 -12.03 -3.15
N THR A 148 16.98 -11.83 -2.31
CA THR A 148 17.54 -10.50 -2.02
C THR A 148 18.16 -9.80 -3.23
N ASP A 149 18.72 -10.53 -4.19
CA ASP A 149 19.42 -9.94 -5.34
C ASP A 149 18.61 -9.88 -6.64
N GLU A 150 17.35 -10.30 -6.59
CA GLU A 150 16.45 -10.37 -7.75
C GLU A 150 15.80 -9.01 -8.09
N GLY A 151 15.64 -8.11 -7.12
CA GLY A 151 14.99 -6.83 -7.31
C GLY A 151 13.45 -6.95 -7.26
N GLY A 152 12.87 -6.44 -6.18
CA GLY A 152 11.43 -6.50 -5.91
C GLY A 152 11.14 -6.31 -4.43
N ILE A 153 9.91 -6.59 -4.01
CA ILE A 153 9.48 -6.46 -2.62
C ILE A 153 9.30 -7.86 -2.04
N ILE A 154 10.06 -8.18 -0.99
CA ILE A 154 9.98 -9.48 -0.31
C ILE A 154 8.97 -9.38 0.84
N ILE A 155 8.05 -10.33 0.89
CA ILE A 155 7.03 -10.44 1.95
C ILE A 155 6.94 -11.91 2.42
N PRO A 156 6.50 -12.16 3.67
CA PRO A 156 6.21 -13.51 4.13
C PRO A 156 5.01 -14.11 3.37
N ILE A 157 4.79 -15.42 3.54
CA ILE A 157 3.70 -16.17 2.89
C ILE A 157 2.44 -16.16 3.75
#